data_AF-K6WTE5-F1
#
_entry.id   AF-K6WTE5-F1
#
_cell.length_a   1.000
_cell.length_b   1.000
_cell.length_c   1.000
_cell.angle_alpha   90.00
_cell.angle_beta   90.00
_cell.angle_gamma   90.00
#
_symmetry.space_group_name_H-M   'P 1'
#
loop_
_entity.id
_entity.type
_entity.pdbx_description
1 polymer ?
#
loop_
_entity_poly.entity_id
_entity_poly.type
_entity_poly.pdbx_seq_one_letter_code
_entity_poly.pdbx_strand_id
1 'polypeptide(L)'
;MLHDKSDNRCRWRAYAVQSGMGSRRGNRVLVAVFAAVVVAVGLVPTVSAAPANAADPEWNGVYTLKRFAASKTGTSLAARQPEPDFSDDYTFRSSCDGGTCVATVIDGPKPANPTLPQPPRYTWEGGSWVHRYDWEWDCWQGEGVPKVWRPATSVATYTPQGDGTLKGVWRTTIDGGPCDGTVDMNVAAYPVTPPAPGWNLS
;
A
#
# COMPACT_ATOMS: atom_id res chain seq x y z
N MET A 1 -35.05 24.30 10.07
CA MET A 1 -34.01 24.75 9.12
C MET A 1 -32.98 25.55 9.91
N LEU A 2 -31.89 24.90 10.31
CA LEU A 2 -30.74 25.55 10.95
C LEU A 2 -29.53 25.27 10.05
N HIS A 3 -29.09 26.33 9.37
CA HIS A 3 -27.78 26.43 8.76
C HIS A 3 -26.76 26.54 9.90
N ASP A 4 -25.78 25.64 9.96
CA ASP A 4 -24.53 25.88 10.67
C ASP A 4 -23.44 26.17 9.64
N LYS A 5 -22.98 27.43 9.66
CA LYS A 5 -21.75 27.90 9.04
C LYS A 5 -20.75 28.10 10.19
N SER A 6 -19.85 27.14 10.38
CA SER A 6 -18.55 27.30 11.05
C SER A 6 -17.82 25.96 10.85
N ASP A 7 -16.55 25.85 10.45
CA ASP A 7 -15.41 26.61 10.89
C ASP A 7 -14.28 26.50 9.83
N ASN A 8 -13.95 27.63 9.22
CA ASN A 8 -12.65 27.88 8.61
C ASN A 8 -11.69 28.19 9.76
N ARG A 9 -10.85 27.25 10.19
CA ARG A 9 -9.51 27.49 10.77
C ARG A 9 -8.83 26.23 11.35
N CYS A 10 -7.78 25.74 10.69
CA CYS A 10 -6.57 25.16 11.29
C CYS A 10 -5.54 24.96 10.16
N ARG A 11 -4.75 25.96 9.76
CA ARG A 11 -3.61 26.59 10.44
C ARG A 11 -2.44 25.61 10.66
N TRP A 12 -1.65 25.48 9.60
CA TRP A 12 -0.19 25.35 9.54
C TRP A 12 0.57 25.36 10.89
N ARG A 13 1.36 24.31 11.14
CA ARG A 13 2.68 24.40 11.79
C ARG A 13 3.50 23.12 11.55
N ALA A 14 4.54 23.27 10.74
CA ALA A 14 5.64 22.34 10.58
C ALA A 14 6.56 22.39 11.81
N TYR A 15 7.09 21.23 12.23
CA TYR A 15 8.44 21.11 12.78
C TYR A 15 9.06 19.82 12.25
N ALA A 16 10.00 20.00 11.33
CA ALA A 16 11.00 19.02 10.96
C ALA A 16 12.15 19.03 11.99
N VAL A 17 13.12 18.14 11.78
CA VAL A 17 14.47 18.06 12.39
C VAL A 17 14.48 17.16 13.66
N GLN A 18 15.36 16.17 13.85
CA GLN A 18 16.78 16.03 13.47
C GLN A 18 17.19 14.55 13.41
N SER A 19 17.97 14.20 12.39
CA SER A 19 18.80 13.00 12.31
C SER A 19 19.92 13.03 13.34
N GLY A 20 20.14 11.93 14.05
CA GLY A 20 21.28 11.74 14.96
C GLY A 20 22.11 10.53 14.55
N MET A 21 23.24 10.79 13.90
CA MET A 21 24.34 9.84 13.72
C MET A 21 25.03 9.54 15.06
N GLY A 22 25.45 8.29 15.24
CA GLY A 22 26.46 7.86 16.21
C GLY A 22 26.42 6.34 16.30
N SER A 23 27.51 5.59 16.39
CA SER A 23 28.93 5.89 16.43
C SER A 23 29.63 4.59 16.06
N ARG A 24 30.62 4.64 15.16
CA ARG A 24 31.49 3.50 14.86
C ARG A 24 32.38 3.25 16.08
N ARG A 25 32.24 2.09 16.72
CA ARG A 25 33.29 1.54 17.57
C ARG A 25 33.93 0.37 16.85
N GLY A 26 35.17 0.58 16.41
CA GLY A 26 36.05 -0.51 16.05
C GLY A 26 36.46 -1.29 17.30
N ASN A 27 36.79 -2.57 17.12
CA ASN A 27 37.87 -3.13 17.90
C ASN A 27 38.66 -4.17 17.10
N ARG A 28 39.91 -4.28 17.51
CA ARG A 28 41.07 -4.85 16.83
C ARG A 28 41.03 -6.37 16.72
N VAL A 29 41.52 -6.83 15.56
CA VAL A 29 42.49 -7.92 15.32
C VAL A 29 42.73 -8.89 16.48
N LEU A 30 42.48 -10.18 16.22
CA LEU A 30 43.37 -11.27 16.64
C LEU A 30 43.42 -12.31 15.51
N VAL A 31 44.61 -12.44 14.92
CA VAL A 31 44.99 -13.53 14.02
C VAL A 31 45.29 -14.75 14.89
N ALA A 32 44.65 -15.88 14.60
CA ALA A 32 45.08 -17.19 15.09
C ALA A 32 44.96 -18.18 13.93
N VAL A 33 46.10 -18.48 13.31
CA VAL A 33 46.30 -19.60 12.40
C VAL A 33 46.41 -20.85 13.25
N PHE A 34 45.46 -21.76 13.11
CA PHE A 34 45.66 -23.17 13.48
C PHE A 34 45.13 -24.06 12.35
N ALA A 35 46.07 -24.65 11.63
CA ALA A 35 45.83 -25.74 10.72
C ALA A 35 45.55 -27.02 11.52
N ALA A 36 44.37 -27.58 11.35
CA ALA A 36 44.06 -28.95 11.74
C ALA A 36 43.28 -29.59 10.59
N VAL A 37 44.00 -30.36 9.76
CA VAL A 37 43.41 -31.27 8.79
C VAL A 37 42.88 -32.46 9.59
N VAL A 38 41.57 -32.51 9.79
CA VAL A 38 40.87 -33.72 10.24
C VAL A 38 39.97 -34.15 9.09
N VAL A 39 40.37 -35.23 8.43
CA VAL A 39 39.51 -35.96 7.47
C VAL A 39 38.49 -36.74 8.30
N ALA A 40 37.31 -36.15 8.49
CA ALA A 40 36.15 -36.83 9.03
C ALA A 40 35.19 -37.14 7.87
N VAL A 41 35.24 -38.37 7.38
CA VAL A 41 34.18 -38.95 6.54
C VAL A 41 33.01 -39.23 7.50
N GLY A 42 32.01 -38.35 7.48
CA GLY A 42 30.87 -38.47 8.39
C GLY A 42 29.71 -37.58 7.95
N LEU A 43 28.71 -38.23 7.34
CA LEU A 43 27.30 -37.83 7.26
C LEU A 43 27.06 -36.33 7.04
N VAL A 44 26.96 -35.95 5.76
CA VAL A 44 26.38 -34.67 5.35
C VAL A 44 24.95 -34.63 5.92
N PRO A 45 24.61 -33.75 6.88
CA PRO A 45 23.22 -33.51 7.16
C PRO A 45 22.68 -32.81 5.91
N THR A 46 21.83 -33.51 5.16
CA THR A 46 20.93 -32.88 4.22
C THR A 46 20.10 -31.90 5.04
N VAL A 47 20.55 -30.65 5.12
CA VAL A 47 19.72 -29.54 5.56
C VAL A 47 18.63 -29.47 4.49
N SER A 48 17.53 -30.17 4.74
CA SER A 48 16.29 -29.94 4.02
C SER A 48 15.98 -28.48 4.25
N ALA A 49 16.27 -27.63 3.26
CA ALA A 49 15.67 -26.32 3.20
C ALA A 49 14.18 -26.60 3.23
N ALA A 50 13.54 -26.37 4.38
CA ALA A 50 12.09 -26.29 4.44
C ALA A 50 11.70 -25.35 3.30
N PRO A 51 10.65 -25.66 2.52
CA PRO A 51 10.16 -24.69 1.55
C PRO A 51 9.98 -23.40 2.34
N ALA A 52 10.63 -22.33 1.90
CA ALA A 52 10.26 -21.01 2.39
C ALA A 52 8.76 -20.97 2.17
N ASN A 53 7.96 -20.96 3.25
CA ASN A 53 6.53 -20.81 3.14
C ASN A 53 6.35 -19.50 2.40
N ALA A 54 6.09 -19.58 1.10
CA ALA A 54 5.57 -18.46 0.36
C ALA A 54 4.36 -18.05 1.18
N ALA A 55 4.41 -16.87 1.78
CA ALA A 55 3.32 -16.38 2.62
C ALA A 55 2.03 -16.71 1.88
N ASP A 56 1.13 -17.46 2.53
CA ASP A 56 -0.12 -17.84 1.90
C ASP A 56 -0.74 -16.54 1.36
N PRO A 57 -1.00 -16.43 0.05
CA PRO A 57 -1.49 -15.22 -0.58
C PRO A 57 -2.96 -15.04 -0.21
N GLU A 58 -3.18 -14.78 1.07
CA GLU A 58 -4.47 -14.49 1.66
C GLU A 58 -4.54 -13.01 2.00
N TRP A 59 -5.62 -12.38 1.55
CA TRP A 59 -5.99 -11.05 1.98
C TRP A 59 -7.47 -11.09 2.33
N ASN A 60 -7.73 -11.39 3.60
CA ASN A 60 -9.06 -11.66 4.14
C ASN A 60 -9.33 -10.80 5.37
N GLY A 61 -10.56 -10.29 5.48
CA GLY A 61 -11.02 -9.49 6.62
C GLY A 61 -11.11 -7.99 6.32
N VAL A 62 -11.29 -7.20 7.38
CA VAL A 62 -11.45 -5.75 7.27
C VAL A 62 -10.10 -5.07 7.33
N TYR A 63 -9.83 -4.18 6.39
CA TYR A 63 -8.60 -3.38 6.33
C TYR A 63 -8.92 -1.91 6.13
N THR A 64 -8.24 -1.04 6.87
CA THR A 64 -8.18 0.39 6.57
C THR A 64 -7.18 0.60 5.44
N LEU A 65 -7.64 0.99 4.25
CA LEU A 65 -6.80 1.35 3.12
C LEU A 65 -6.47 2.84 3.19
N LYS A 66 -5.21 3.16 3.51
CA LYS A 66 -4.68 4.52 3.51
C LYS A 66 -3.98 4.86 2.20
N ARG A 67 -4.32 6.02 1.67
CA ARG A 67 -3.74 6.62 0.46
C ARG A 67 -3.01 7.90 0.85
N PHE A 68 -1.70 7.96 0.58
CA PHE A 68 -0.83 9.05 1.04
C PHE A 68 -0.78 10.21 0.03
N ALA A 69 -1.95 10.77 -0.30
CA ALA A 69 -2.11 11.76 -1.36
C ALA A 69 -1.37 13.08 -1.10
N ALA A 70 -1.12 13.42 0.18
CA ALA A 70 -0.38 14.63 0.53
C ALA A 70 1.10 14.58 0.09
N SER A 71 1.61 13.37 -0.17
CA SER A 71 2.99 13.11 -0.59
C SER A 71 3.09 12.54 -2.00
N LYS A 72 2.01 12.65 -2.80
CA LYS A 72 2.00 12.14 -4.17
C LYS A 72 3.04 12.87 -5.04
N THR A 73 3.54 12.16 -6.04
CA THR A 73 4.53 12.64 -7.01
C THR A 73 4.09 12.27 -8.42
N GLY A 74 4.85 12.64 -9.45
CA GLY A 74 4.55 12.31 -10.83
C GLY A 74 4.73 13.48 -11.80
N THR A 75 4.48 13.22 -13.08
CA THR A 75 4.65 14.23 -14.13
C THR A 75 3.40 15.06 -14.39
N SER A 76 2.22 14.54 -14.04
CA SER A 76 0.92 15.20 -14.27
C SER A 76 0.77 16.48 -13.43
N LEU A 77 -0.04 17.43 -13.93
CA LEU A 77 -0.54 18.54 -13.14
C LEU A 77 -1.22 18.05 -11.85
N ALA A 78 -1.96 16.95 -11.91
CA ALA A 78 -2.67 16.37 -10.78
C ALA A 78 -1.74 15.94 -9.63
N ALA A 79 -0.51 15.53 -9.94
CA ALA A 79 0.49 15.13 -8.94
C ALA A 79 1.00 16.31 -8.10
N ARG A 80 0.86 17.55 -8.61
CA ARG A 80 1.32 18.77 -7.93
C ARG A 80 0.23 19.44 -7.10
N GLN A 81 -0.99 18.95 -7.20
CA GLN A 81 -2.15 19.53 -6.53
C GLN A 81 -2.18 19.08 -5.06
N PRO A 82 -2.31 20.02 -4.10
CA PRO A 82 -2.48 19.68 -2.71
C PRO A 82 -3.74 18.84 -2.48
N GLU A 83 -3.58 17.70 -1.84
CA GLU A 83 -4.66 16.79 -1.49
C GLU A 83 -4.31 16.14 -0.13
N PRO A 84 -5.23 16.10 0.85
CA PRO A 84 -4.95 15.43 2.11
C PRO A 84 -4.87 13.92 1.93
N ASP A 85 -4.12 13.24 2.80
CA ASP A 85 -4.23 11.79 2.93
C ASP A 85 -5.68 11.39 3.24
N PHE A 86 -6.12 10.25 2.72
CA PHE A 86 -7.45 9.71 2.97
C PHE A 86 -7.42 8.21 3.20
N SER A 87 -8.43 7.71 3.90
CA SER A 87 -8.56 6.29 4.24
C SER A 87 -10.00 5.86 4.36
N ASP A 88 -10.26 4.61 4.00
CA ASP A 88 -11.55 3.95 4.15
C ASP A 88 -11.34 2.50 4.56
N ASP A 89 -12.33 1.92 5.25
CA ASP A 89 -12.35 0.51 5.60
C ASP A 89 -13.03 -0.31 4.50
N TYR A 90 -12.40 -1.42 4.11
CA TYR A 90 -12.93 -2.37 3.14
C TYR A 90 -12.81 -3.80 3.66
N THR A 91 -13.77 -4.64 3.31
CA THR A 91 -13.71 -6.07 3.60
C THR A 91 -13.20 -6.81 2.37
N PHE A 92 -12.12 -7.58 2.54
CA PHE A 92 -11.53 -8.40 1.50
C PHE A 92 -11.86 -9.87 1.69
N ARG A 93 -12.00 -10.58 0.58
CA ARG A 93 -12.01 -12.03 0.51
C ARG A 93 -11.17 -12.52 -0.66
N SER A 94 -10.20 -13.38 -0.39
CA SER A 94 -9.39 -14.03 -1.43
C SER A 94 -9.86 -15.45 -1.75
N SER A 95 -9.68 -15.85 -3.01
CA SER A 95 -9.76 -17.24 -3.47
C SER A 95 -8.54 -17.51 -4.35
N CYS A 96 -7.96 -18.71 -4.19
CA CYS A 96 -6.82 -19.21 -4.94
C CYS A 96 -7.18 -20.38 -5.87
N ASP A 97 -8.47 -20.55 -6.14
CA ASP A 97 -8.97 -21.63 -6.98
C ASP A 97 -8.42 -21.46 -8.40
N GLY A 98 -7.81 -22.52 -8.96
CA GLY A 98 -7.30 -22.49 -10.33
C GLY A 98 -5.89 -21.91 -10.52
N GLY A 99 -5.12 -21.74 -9.43
CA GLY A 99 -3.66 -21.50 -9.49
C GLY A 99 -3.22 -20.03 -9.42
N THR A 100 -4.16 -19.09 -9.55
CA THR A 100 -3.91 -17.65 -9.31
C THR A 100 -4.85 -17.16 -8.21
N CYS A 101 -4.30 -16.44 -7.24
CA CYS A 101 -5.10 -15.88 -6.16
C CYS A 101 -5.68 -14.52 -6.52
N VAL A 102 -6.96 -14.32 -6.20
CA VAL A 102 -7.68 -13.05 -6.40
C VAL A 102 -8.33 -12.63 -5.10
N ALA A 103 -7.92 -11.47 -4.58
CA ALA A 103 -8.60 -10.79 -3.48
C ALA A 103 -9.67 -9.84 -4.03
N THR A 104 -10.91 -10.02 -3.59
CA THR A 104 -12.05 -9.20 -3.99
C THR A 104 -12.51 -8.36 -2.81
N VAL A 105 -12.75 -7.07 -3.04
CA VAL A 105 -13.44 -6.21 -2.07
C VAL A 105 -14.93 -6.54 -2.10
N ILE A 106 -15.46 -7.01 -0.98
CA ILE A 106 -16.86 -7.46 -0.85
C ILE A 106 -17.74 -6.51 -0.04
N ASP A 107 -17.15 -5.55 0.68
CA ASP A 107 -17.85 -4.51 1.42
C ASP A 107 -16.96 -3.26 1.59
N GLY A 108 -17.57 -2.10 1.82
CA GLY A 108 -16.92 -0.79 2.00
C GLY A 108 -17.56 0.34 1.18
N PRO A 109 -17.01 1.57 1.25
CA PRO A 109 -17.56 2.72 0.56
C PRO A 109 -17.53 2.57 -0.97
N LYS A 110 -18.62 2.98 -1.63
CA LYS A 110 -18.67 3.05 -3.09
C LYS A 110 -17.88 4.26 -3.58
N PRO A 111 -17.13 4.15 -4.69
CA PRO A 111 -16.41 5.29 -5.24
C PRO A 111 -17.36 6.40 -5.69
N ALA A 112 -16.96 7.65 -5.48
CA ALA A 112 -17.70 8.80 -5.98
C ALA A 112 -17.66 8.92 -7.51
N ASN A 113 -16.58 8.43 -8.14
CA ASN A 113 -16.45 8.39 -9.59
C ASN A 113 -17.10 7.10 -10.14
N PRO A 114 -18.20 7.20 -10.91
CA PRO A 114 -18.95 6.03 -11.37
C PRO A 114 -18.24 5.26 -12.50
N THR A 115 -17.14 5.76 -13.04
CA THR A 115 -16.36 5.08 -14.09
C THR A 115 -15.40 4.04 -13.54
N LEU A 116 -15.17 4.04 -12.22
CA LEU A 116 -14.32 3.04 -11.57
C LEU A 116 -15.01 1.66 -11.60
N PRO A 117 -14.32 0.59 -12.05
CA PRO A 117 -14.92 -0.73 -12.09
C PRO A 117 -15.17 -1.27 -10.68
N GLN A 118 -16.24 -2.05 -10.55
CA GLN A 118 -16.68 -2.65 -9.28
C GLN A 118 -17.02 -4.15 -9.47
N PRO A 119 -16.73 -5.00 -8.47
CA PRO A 119 -15.93 -4.71 -7.29
C PRO A 119 -14.42 -4.60 -7.63
N PRO A 120 -13.62 -3.87 -6.84
CA PRO A 120 -12.16 -3.93 -6.92
C PRO A 120 -11.64 -5.36 -6.73
N ARG A 121 -10.70 -5.77 -7.59
CA ARG A 121 -10.09 -7.11 -7.60
C ARG A 121 -8.58 -7.01 -7.73
N TYR A 122 -7.86 -7.66 -6.83
CA TYR A 122 -6.41 -7.69 -6.78
C TYR A 122 -5.92 -9.09 -7.09
N THR A 123 -5.04 -9.23 -8.08
CA THR A 123 -4.42 -10.49 -8.46
C THR A 123 -3.10 -10.65 -7.74
N TRP A 124 -2.80 -11.85 -7.24
CA TRP A 124 -1.50 -12.15 -6.66
C TRP A 124 -0.43 -12.32 -7.75
N GLU A 125 0.57 -11.46 -7.74
CA GLU A 125 1.64 -11.41 -8.73
C GLU A 125 2.97 -11.09 -8.06
N GLY A 126 3.96 -12.00 -8.17
CA GLY A 126 5.33 -11.71 -7.74
C GLY A 126 5.49 -11.31 -6.27
N GLY A 127 4.67 -11.84 -5.37
CA GLY A 127 4.71 -11.49 -3.94
C GLY A 127 3.87 -10.27 -3.56
N SER A 128 3.04 -9.75 -4.46
CA SER A 128 2.19 -8.59 -4.21
C SER A 128 0.78 -8.77 -4.77
N TRP A 129 -0.18 -8.10 -4.16
CA TRP A 129 -1.54 -7.94 -4.66
C TRP A 129 -1.60 -6.76 -5.63
N VAL A 130 -2.05 -7.00 -6.86
CA VAL A 130 -2.05 -6.01 -7.93
C VAL A 130 -3.47 -5.80 -8.47
N HIS A 131 -3.97 -4.57 -8.40
CA HIS A 131 -5.22 -4.15 -9.02
C HIS A 131 -4.93 -3.23 -10.19
N ARG A 132 -5.36 -3.64 -11.38
CA ARG A 132 -5.26 -2.85 -12.62
C ARG A 132 -6.65 -2.51 -13.11
N TYR A 133 -6.87 -1.27 -13.51
CA TYR A 133 -8.16 -0.82 -13.99
C TYR A 133 -8.06 0.47 -14.81
N ASP A 134 -8.98 0.60 -15.76
CA ASP A 134 -9.20 1.82 -16.52
C ASP A 134 -10.39 2.58 -15.95
N TRP A 135 -10.35 3.91 -16.04
CA TRP A 135 -11.36 4.82 -15.52
C TRP A 135 -11.20 6.22 -16.14
N GLU A 136 -12.14 7.13 -15.86
CA GLU A 136 -12.05 8.52 -16.31
C GLU A 136 -11.54 9.43 -15.18
N TRP A 137 -10.41 10.09 -15.39
CA TRP A 137 -9.84 11.08 -14.49
C TRP A 137 -10.56 12.43 -14.64
N ASP A 138 -11.10 12.95 -13.53
CA ASP A 138 -11.67 14.30 -13.45
C ASP A 138 -10.56 15.35 -13.30
N CYS A 139 -10.03 15.87 -14.41
CA CYS A 139 -8.91 16.79 -14.40
C CYS A 139 -9.32 18.17 -13.87
N TRP A 140 -8.98 18.44 -12.61
CA TRP A 140 -9.01 19.79 -12.05
C TRP A 140 -7.82 20.59 -12.57
N GLN A 141 -8.07 21.81 -13.04
CA GLN A 141 -7.06 22.66 -13.69
C GLN A 141 -6.77 23.96 -12.92
N GLY A 142 -7.51 24.20 -11.83
CA GLY A 142 -7.52 25.48 -11.15
C GLY A 142 -8.94 25.97 -10.89
N GLU A 143 -9.06 26.94 -9.98
CA GLU A 143 -10.33 27.61 -9.74
C GLU A 143 -10.78 28.38 -10.99
N GLY A 144 -12.08 28.35 -11.28
CA GLY A 144 -12.67 29.03 -12.43
C GLY A 144 -12.44 28.37 -13.80
N VAL A 145 -11.64 27.29 -13.87
CA VAL A 145 -11.43 26.52 -15.10
C VAL A 145 -12.32 25.27 -15.08
N PRO A 146 -13.16 25.05 -16.11
CA PRO A 146 -13.96 23.83 -16.20
C PRO A 146 -13.08 22.57 -16.13
N LYS A 147 -13.54 21.59 -15.36
CA LYS A 147 -12.88 20.29 -15.32
C LYS A 147 -13.09 19.54 -16.63
N VAL A 148 -12.14 18.67 -16.97
CA VAL A 148 -12.21 17.83 -18.17
C VAL A 148 -11.96 16.37 -17.80
N TRP A 149 -12.78 15.47 -18.32
CA TRP A 149 -12.58 14.03 -18.15
C TRP A 149 -11.53 13.53 -19.14
N ARG A 150 -10.64 12.66 -18.67
CA ARG A 150 -9.60 12.02 -19.47
C ARG A 150 -9.53 10.52 -19.16
N PRO A 151 -9.32 9.66 -20.16
CA PRO A 151 -8.99 8.27 -19.91
C PRO A 151 -7.75 8.15 -19.01
N ALA A 152 -7.79 7.20 -18.09
CA ALA A 152 -6.68 6.91 -17.21
C ALA A 152 -6.61 5.41 -16.87
N THR A 153 -5.39 4.91 -16.72
CA THR A 153 -5.12 3.56 -16.24
C THR A 153 -4.41 3.63 -14.89
N SER A 154 -4.93 2.89 -13.93
CA SER A 154 -4.38 2.76 -12.58
C SER A 154 -3.81 1.38 -12.33
N VAL A 155 -2.70 1.33 -11.61
CA VAL A 155 -2.11 0.12 -11.05
C VAL A 155 -1.83 0.35 -9.57
N ALA A 156 -2.54 -0.35 -8.70
CA ALA A 156 -2.30 -0.36 -7.26
C ALA A 156 -1.64 -1.68 -6.85
N THR A 157 -0.50 -1.59 -6.15
CA THR A 157 0.26 -2.73 -5.66
C THR A 157 0.32 -2.70 -4.15
N TYR A 158 0.09 -3.85 -3.51
CA TYR A 158 0.19 -4.04 -2.07
C TYR A 158 1.02 -5.29 -1.76
N THR A 159 2.18 -5.11 -1.14
CA THR A 159 3.06 -6.19 -0.70
C THR A 159 2.84 -6.45 0.79
N PRO A 160 2.53 -7.70 1.20
CA PRO A 160 2.43 -8.07 2.61
C PRO A 160 3.71 -7.78 3.39
N GLN A 161 3.55 -7.36 4.63
CA GLN A 161 4.63 -7.09 5.59
C GLN A 161 4.56 -8.12 6.74
N GLY A 162 5.66 -8.27 7.49
CA GLY A 162 5.71 -9.23 8.61
C GLY A 162 4.81 -8.88 9.80
N ASP A 163 4.28 -7.67 9.86
CA ASP A 163 3.37 -7.18 10.91
C ASP A 163 1.88 -7.28 10.52
N GLY A 164 1.58 -7.93 9.38
CA GLY A 164 0.22 -8.07 8.85
C GLY A 164 -0.29 -6.83 8.10
N THR A 165 0.47 -5.74 8.03
CA THR A 165 0.16 -4.62 7.14
C THR A 165 0.51 -4.98 5.70
N LEU A 166 -0.06 -4.25 4.75
CA LEU A 166 0.40 -4.26 3.36
C LEU A 166 0.87 -2.85 2.99
N LYS A 167 1.91 -2.75 2.17
CA LYS A 167 2.45 -1.47 1.68
C LYS A 167 2.69 -1.53 0.18
N GLY A 168 2.59 -0.39 -0.49
CA GLY A 168 3.02 -0.30 -1.88
C GLY A 168 2.70 1.05 -2.50
N VAL A 169 2.41 1.02 -3.80
CA VAL A 169 2.23 2.22 -4.63
C VAL A 169 0.97 2.06 -5.48
N TRP A 170 0.22 3.15 -5.60
CA TRP A 170 -0.82 3.34 -6.60
C TRP A 170 -0.34 4.36 -7.61
N ARG A 171 -0.07 3.88 -8.83
CA ARG A 171 0.25 4.69 -10.00
C ARG A 171 -1.00 4.87 -10.85
N THR A 172 -1.24 6.09 -11.30
CA THR A 172 -2.22 6.42 -12.34
C THR A 172 -1.48 7.06 -13.51
N THR A 173 -1.77 6.60 -14.72
CA THR A 173 -1.36 7.24 -15.98
C THR A 173 -2.61 7.87 -16.59
N ILE A 174 -2.54 9.16 -16.91
CA ILE A 174 -3.66 9.93 -17.46
C ILE A 174 -3.30 10.26 -18.91
N ASP A 175 -4.19 9.92 -19.83
CA ASP A 175 -3.90 10.00 -21.26
C ASP A 175 -4.34 11.36 -21.83
N GLY A 176 -3.33 12.22 -22.04
CA GLY A 176 -3.37 13.50 -22.72
C GLY A 176 -4.08 14.63 -21.97
N GLY A 177 -4.14 15.79 -22.63
CA GLY A 177 -4.80 16.97 -22.11
C GLY A 177 -4.04 17.62 -20.96
N PRO A 178 -4.70 18.51 -20.20
CA PRO A 178 -4.05 19.31 -19.17
C PRO A 178 -3.47 18.50 -18.00
N CYS A 179 -4.02 17.30 -17.75
CA CYS A 179 -3.53 16.39 -16.71
C CYS A 179 -2.71 15.22 -17.27
N ASP A 180 -2.27 15.26 -18.54
CA ASP A 180 -1.40 14.23 -19.12
C ASP A 180 -0.22 13.87 -18.22
N GLY A 181 0.10 12.59 -18.14
CA GLY A 181 1.25 12.08 -17.41
C GLY A 181 0.87 11.21 -16.22
N THR A 182 1.74 11.17 -15.21
CA THR A 182 1.62 10.22 -14.10
C THR A 182 1.29 10.88 -12.76
N VAL A 183 0.61 10.12 -11.92
CA VAL A 183 0.45 10.35 -10.49
C VAL A 183 0.86 9.09 -9.75
N ASP A 184 1.81 9.22 -8.83
CA ASP A 184 2.35 8.16 -7.99
C ASP A 184 2.07 8.47 -6.52
N MET A 185 1.35 7.58 -5.85
CA MET A 185 0.96 7.74 -4.46
C MET A 185 1.31 6.48 -3.68
N ASN A 186 1.96 6.64 -2.53
CA ASN A 186 2.14 5.51 -1.61
C ASN A 186 0.79 5.07 -1.06
N VAL A 187 0.66 3.77 -0.78
CA VAL A 187 -0.53 3.18 -0.18
C VAL A 187 -0.16 2.19 0.92
N ALA A 188 -1.06 2.03 1.89
CA ALA A 188 -0.95 1.00 2.90
C ALA A 188 -2.33 0.43 3.26
N ALA A 189 -2.37 -0.84 3.65
CA ALA A 189 -3.55 -1.47 4.23
C ALA A 189 -3.22 -1.95 5.64
N TYR A 190 -4.05 -1.54 6.60
CA TYR A 190 -3.89 -1.90 8.01
C TYR A 190 -5.01 -2.85 8.42
N PRO A 191 -4.71 -4.04 8.97
CA PRO A 191 -5.76 -4.92 9.44
C PRO A 191 -6.54 -4.25 10.57
N VAL A 192 -7.87 -4.28 10.47
CA VAL A 192 -8.75 -3.85 11.56
C VAL A 192 -9.00 -5.09 12.41
N THR A 193 -8.43 -5.11 13.61
CA THR A 193 -8.73 -6.16 14.59
C THR A 193 -10.20 -6.03 15.00
N PRO A 194 -11.05 -7.06 14.78
CA PRO A 194 -12.40 -7.03 15.32
C PRO A 194 -12.35 -6.84 16.84
N PRO A 195 -13.32 -6.13 17.46
CA PRO A 195 -13.43 -6.11 18.91
C PRO A 195 -13.39 -7.56 19.44
N ALA A 196 -12.65 -7.80 20.52
CA ALA A 196 -12.65 -9.12 21.15
C ALA A 196 -14.10 -9.52 21.43
N PRO A 197 -14.50 -10.78 21.17
CA PRO A 197 -15.84 -11.23 21.49
C PRO A 197 -16.07 -10.96 22.98
N GLY A 198 -17.08 -10.14 23.27
CA GLY A 198 -17.47 -9.85 24.64
C GLY A 198 -17.94 -11.15 25.27
N TRP A 199 -17.08 -11.79 26.05
CA TRP A 199 -17.51 -12.85 26.95
C TRP A 199 -18.37 -12.18 28.02
N ASN A 200 -19.68 -12.15 27.79
CA ASN A 200 -20.66 -11.90 28.85
C ASN A 200 -20.58 -13.09 29.80
N LEU A 201 -19.74 -12.96 30.83
CA LEU A 201 -19.84 -13.77 32.03
C LEU A 201 -21.00 -13.19 32.84
N SER A 202 -22.19 -13.75 32.62
CA SER A 202 -23.33 -13.62 33.53
C SER A 202 -23.11 -14.46 34.79
#